data_AF-A0A7S2IS68-F1
#
_entry.id   AF-A0A7S2IS68-F1
#
_cell.length_a   1.000
_cell.length_b   1.000
_cell.length_c   1.000
_cell.angle_alpha   90.00
_cell.angle_beta   90.00
_cell.angle_gamma   90.00
#
_symmetry.space_group_name_H-M   'P 1'
#
loop_
_entity.id
_entity.type
_entity.pdbx_description
1 polymer ?
#
loop_
_entity_poly.entity_id
_entity_poly.type
_entity_poly.pdbx_seq_one_letter_code
_entity_poly.pdbx_strand_id
1 'polypeptide(L)'
;LGRYLMYYASHWGTHIRLAHANQLAGPWKLYHGQVLTLRSIPHCAGHVASPDVHVNVAARSVLMYFHCHPVGQGGAQWTYTARSADGLSFVADQPARPIRDFYFRQFEVNGTVYGIAKDSNNGGVLYKSADGGANFVKLPGLLPRMRHAAVLVLGSRVVLFHTSI
;
A
#
# COMPACT_ATOMS: atom_id res chain seq x y z
N LEU A 1 21.05 0.35 5.03
CA LEU A 1 20.41 1.68 4.90
C LEU A 1 20.18 2.25 6.31
N GLY A 2 19.58 3.45 6.42
CA GLY A 2 19.28 4.05 7.73
C GLY A 2 18.16 3.34 8.51
N ARG A 3 17.90 3.80 9.74
CA ARG A 3 16.87 3.24 10.64
C ARG A 3 15.44 3.35 10.10
N TYR A 4 15.12 4.46 9.43
CA TYR A 4 13.79 4.74 8.88
C TYR A 4 13.82 4.60 7.37
N LEU A 5 12.81 3.92 6.83
CA LEU A 5 12.59 3.72 5.40
C LEU A 5 11.27 4.38 5.00
N MET A 6 11.27 5.14 3.91
CA MET A 6 10.09 5.77 3.34
C MET A 6 9.94 5.34 1.89
N TYR A 7 8.89 4.57 1.63
CA TYR A 7 8.52 4.16 0.28
C TYR A 7 7.56 5.18 -0.32
N TYR A 8 7.83 5.63 -1.53
CA TYR A 8 7.02 6.64 -2.20
C TYR A 8 7.03 6.44 -3.71
N ALA A 9 6.11 7.09 -4.40
CA ALA A 9 5.97 6.95 -5.85
C ALA A 9 5.55 8.28 -6.49
N SER A 10 5.71 8.37 -7.80
CA SER A 10 5.09 9.41 -8.61
C SER A 10 3.99 8.77 -9.46
N HIS A 11 2.84 9.46 -9.58
CA HIS A 11 1.79 9.07 -10.53
C HIS A 11 2.21 9.17 -12.00
N TRP A 12 3.39 9.74 -12.26
CA TRP A 12 4.03 9.79 -13.58
C TRP A 12 5.28 8.90 -13.64
N GLY A 13 5.52 8.09 -12.60
CA GLY A 13 6.68 7.24 -12.46
C GLY A 13 6.39 5.77 -12.75
N THR A 14 7.45 5.02 -13.07
CA THR A 14 7.39 3.60 -13.44
C THR A 14 7.86 2.65 -12.32
N HIS A 15 8.12 3.17 -11.12
CA HIS A 15 8.62 2.37 -10.00
C HIS A 15 8.30 3.00 -8.65
N ILE A 16 8.23 2.16 -7.62
CA ILE A 16 8.30 2.58 -6.23
C ILE A 16 9.74 2.97 -5.91
N ARG A 17 9.90 4.08 -5.20
CA ARG A 17 11.17 4.66 -4.76
C ARG A 17 11.32 4.50 -3.25
N LEU A 18 12.54 4.68 -2.78
CA LEU A 18 12.89 4.61 -1.37
C LEU A 18 13.77 5.79 -0.96
N ALA A 19 13.45 6.39 0.18
CA ALA A 19 14.34 7.26 0.92
C ALA A 19 14.62 6.65 2.30
N HIS A 20 15.78 6.93 2.87
CA HIS A 20 16.15 6.44 4.19
C HIS A 20 16.82 7.49 5.06
N ALA A 21 16.65 7.39 6.38
CA ALA A 21 17.25 8.29 7.36
C ALA A 21 17.60 7.55 8.66
N ASN A 22 18.56 8.06 9.43
CA ASN A 22 18.87 7.54 10.77
C ASN A 22 17.98 8.17 11.86
N GLN A 23 17.42 9.36 11.58
CA GLN A 23 16.51 10.09 12.44
C GLN A 23 15.26 10.45 11.63
N LEU A 24 14.08 10.45 12.26
CA LEU A 24 12.82 10.71 11.58
C LEU A 24 12.76 12.11 10.95
N ALA A 25 13.35 13.11 11.64
CA ALA A 25 13.49 14.48 11.16
C ALA A 25 14.47 14.62 9.97
N GLY A 26 15.19 13.56 9.60
CA GLY A 26 16.18 13.56 8.54
C GLY A 26 17.61 13.79 9.04
N PRO A 27 18.57 14.08 8.15
CA PRO A 27 18.37 14.23 6.70
C PRO A 27 17.96 12.90 6.03
N TRP A 28 17.04 12.99 5.07
CA TRP A 28 16.62 11.86 4.24
C TRP A 28 17.51 11.74 3.01
N LYS A 29 17.99 10.52 2.73
CA LYS A 29 18.83 10.21 1.57
C LYS A 29 18.03 9.34 0.60
N LEU A 30 18.12 9.66 -0.69
CA LEU A 30 17.49 8.86 -1.72
C LEU A 30 18.26 7.55 -1.92
N TYR A 31 17.54 6.44 -1.99
CA TYR A 31 18.05 5.17 -2.47
C TYR A 31 17.77 5.07 -3.97
N HIS A 32 18.82 4.90 -4.77
CA HIS A 32 18.74 4.91 -6.24
C HIS A 32 18.47 3.52 -6.86
N GLY A 33 18.25 2.49 -6.05
CA GLY A 33 17.86 1.16 -6.54
C GLY A 33 16.39 1.09 -6.96
N GLN A 34 16.05 0.04 -7.69
CA GLN A 34 14.69 -0.19 -8.20
C GLN A 34 13.91 -1.06 -7.20
N VAL A 35 13.12 -0.44 -6.33
CA VAL A 35 12.40 -1.14 -5.25
C VAL A 35 11.32 -2.09 -5.79
N LEU A 36 10.45 -1.57 -6.65
CA LEU A 36 9.43 -2.32 -7.37
C LEU A 36 9.20 -1.61 -8.69
N THR A 37 9.27 -2.31 -9.82
CA THR A 37 9.10 -1.66 -11.14
C THR A 37 7.84 -2.11 -11.84
N LEU A 38 7.25 -1.20 -12.62
CA LEU A 38 6.13 -1.53 -13.51
C LEU A 38 6.53 -2.60 -14.52
N ARG A 39 7.76 -2.54 -15.06
CA ARG A 39 8.27 -3.51 -16.05
C ARG A 39 8.28 -4.95 -15.53
N SER A 40 8.48 -5.16 -14.23
CA SER A 40 8.48 -6.48 -13.62
C SER A 40 7.07 -7.03 -13.33
N ILE A 41 6.00 -6.31 -13.69
CA ILE A 41 4.62 -6.66 -13.32
C ILE A 41 3.73 -6.68 -14.58
N PRO A 42 3.62 -7.82 -15.28
CA PRO A 42 2.96 -7.89 -16.59
C PRO A 42 1.49 -7.47 -16.63
N HIS A 43 0.79 -7.55 -15.49
CA HIS A 43 -0.63 -7.20 -15.38
C HIS A 43 -0.88 -5.72 -15.05
N CYS A 44 0.18 -4.94 -14.79
CA CYS A 44 0.08 -3.51 -14.49
C CYS A 44 0.45 -2.65 -15.70
N ALA A 45 -0.21 -1.50 -15.82
CA ALA A 45 0.03 -0.47 -16.82
C ALA A 45 0.07 0.92 -16.15
N GLY A 46 0.60 1.92 -16.89
CA GLY A 46 0.65 3.31 -16.44
C GLY A 46 1.70 3.54 -15.35
N HIS A 47 1.33 3.29 -14.09
CA HIS A 47 2.18 3.51 -12.92
C HIS A 47 1.93 2.46 -11.83
N VAL A 48 2.92 2.34 -10.94
CA VAL A 48 2.77 1.69 -9.62
C VAL A 48 2.88 2.77 -8.56
N ALA A 49 1.94 2.84 -7.63
CA ALA A 49 1.86 3.96 -6.69
C ALA A 49 1.21 3.62 -5.34
N SER A 50 1.17 4.65 -4.48
CA SER A 50 0.62 4.63 -3.11
C SER A 50 1.03 3.43 -2.28
N PRO A 51 2.35 3.16 -2.14
CA PRO A 51 2.81 2.02 -1.37
C PRO A 51 2.36 2.12 0.10
N ASP A 52 2.01 0.99 0.68
CA ASP A 52 1.75 0.76 2.10
C ASP A 52 2.56 -0.48 2.51
N VAL A 53 3.52 -0.32 3.43
CA VAL A 53 4.55 -1.33 3.68
C VAL A 53 4.53 -1.83 5.11
N HIS A 54 4.51 -3.15 5.26
CA HIS A 54 4.40 -3.87 6.53
C HIS A 54 5.55 -4.85 6.69
N VAL A 55 6.20 -4.82 7.85
CA VAL A 55 7.34 -5.69 8.17
C VAL A 55 6.88 -6.81 9.07
N ASN A 56 7.01 -8.06 8.61
CA ASN A 56 6.86 -9.24 9.43
C ASN A 56 8.23 -9.70 9.93
N VAL A 57 8.55 -9.36 11.17
CA VAL A 57 9.84 -9.66 11.80
C VAL A 57 10.06 -11.16 11.96
N ALA A 58 9.02 -11.91 12.38
CA ALA A 58 9.12 -13.34 12.62
C ALA A 58 9.41 -14.11 11.32
N ALA A 59 8.70 -13.77 10.24
CA ALA A 59 8.89 -14.40 8.93
C ALA A 59 10.03 -13.76 8.11
N ARG A 60 10.73 -12.75 8.64
CA ARG A 60 11.75 -11.96 7.94
C ARG A 60 11.33 -11.55 6.54
N SER A 61 10.11 -11.03 6.43
CA SER A 61 9.52 -10.63 5.15
C SER A 61 8.89 -9.26 5.26
N VAL A 62 8.82 -8.58 4.12
CA VAL A 62 8.22 -7.27 3.97
C VAL A 62 7.11 -7.40 2.93
N LEU A 63 5.91 -6.97 3.29
CA LEU A 63 4.75 -6.93 2.42
C LEU A 63 4.51 -5.48 2.01
N MET A 64 4.29 -5.24 0.72
CA MET A 64 3.86 -3.96 0.19
C MET A 64 2.51 -4.13 -0.47
N TYR A 65 1.54 -3.32 -0.07
CA TYR A 65 0.36 -3.02 -0.88
C TYR A 65 0.68 -1.84 -1.78
N PHE A 66 0.36 -1.95 -3.07
CA PHE A 66 0.52 -0.86 -4.03
C PHE A 66 -0.63 -0.92 -5.02
N HIS A 67 -0.96 0.19 -5.67
CA HIS A 67 -1.94 0.17 -6.75
C HIS A 67 -1.30 0.39 -8.11
N CYS A 68 -1.96 -0.14 -9.14
CA CYS A 68 -1.64 0.12 -10.54
C CYS A 68 -2.92 0.12 -11.37
N HIS A 69 -2.82 0.51 -12.65
CA HIS A 69 -3.87 0.26 -13.62
C HIS A 69 -3.74 -1.17 -14.15
N PRO A 70 -4.77 -2.03 -14.10
CA PRO A 70 -4.69 -3.32 -14.77
C PRO A 70 -4.63 -3.14 -16.29
N VAL A 71 -3.82 -3.97 -16.95
CA VAL A 71 -3.78 -4.01 -18.42
C VAL A 71 -5.18 -4.31 -18.96
N GLY A 72 -5.59 -3.55 -19.97
CA GLY A 72 -6.89 -3.72 -20.64
C GLY A 72 -8.10 -3.20 -19.85
N GLN A 73 -7.92 -2.66 -18.64
CA GLN A 73 -9.01 -2.08 -17.83
C GLN A 73 -8.81 -0.58 -17.65
N GLY A 74 -8.97 0.17 -18.74
CA GLY A 74 -8.77 1.61 -18.78
C GLY A 74 -9.50 2.35 -17.66
N GLY A 75 -8.77 3.24 -16.95
CA GLY A 75 -9.31 4.04 -15.85
C GLY A 75 -9.45 3.31 -14.51
N ALA A 76 -9.49 1.98 -14.48
CA ALA A 76 -9.54 1.22 -13.23
C ALA A 76 -8.20 1.27 -12.49
N GLN A 77 -8.24 1.32 -11.16
CA GLN A 77 -7.06 1.22 -10.30
C GLN A 77 -7.37 0.21 -9.20
N TRP A 78 -6.47 -0.75 -9.02
CA TRP A 78 -6.64 -1.82 -8.05
C TRP A 78 -5.37 -1.98 -7.22
N THR A 79 -5.55 -2.40 -5.97
CA THR A 79 -4.45 -2.73 -5.06
C THR A 79 -3.98 -4.16 -5.28
N TYR A 80 -2.67 -4.36 -5.30
CA TYR A 80 -1.96 -5.62 -5.40
C TYR A 80 -0.89 -5.70 -4.31
N THR A 81 -0.29 -6.88 -4.16
CA THR A 81 0.78 -7.13 -3.19
C THR A 81 2.12 -7.41 -3.86
N ALA A 82 3.19 -7.00 -3.19
CA ALA A 82 4.55 -7.40 -3.50
C ALA A 82 5.31 -7.74 -2.21
N ARG A 83 6.28 -8.64 -2.31
CA ARG A 83 7.05 -9.15 -1.17
C ARG A 83 8.54 -8.92 -1.34
N SER A 84 9.22 -8.70 -0.23
CA SER A 84 10.66 -8.53 -0.17
C SER A 84 11.25 -9.22 1.06
N ALA A 85 12.46 -9.76 0.92
CA ALA A 85 13.23 -10.30 2.05
C ALA A 85 14.15 -9.25 2.71
N ASP A 86 14.45 -8.15 2.00
CA ASP A 86 15.43 -7.14 2.40
C ASP A 86 14.86 -5.71 2.51
N GLY A 87 13.62 -5.51 2.05
CA GLY A 87 12.99 -4.19 1.93
C GLY A 87 13.57 -3.31 0.81
N LEU A 88 14.46 -3.84 -0.02
CA LEU A 88 15.13 -3.10 -1.10
C LEU A 88 14.69 -3.57 -2.47
N SER A 89 14.35 -4.85 -2.60
CA SER A 89 13.88 -5.47 -3.85
C SER A 89 12.57 -6.22 -3.61
N PHE A 90 11.50 -5.79 -4.28
CA PHE A 90 10.18 -6.38 -4.16
C PHE A 90 9.79 -7.13 -5.43
N VAL A 91 9.11 -8.27 -5.23
CA VAL A 91 8.51 -9.09 -6.28
C VAL A 91 7.00 -9.08 -6.09
N ALA A 92 6.25 -8.68 -7.12
CA ALA A 92 4.79 -8.72 -7.07
C ALA A 92 4.28 -10.17 -6.96
N ASP A 93 3.27 -10.39 -6.12
CA ASP A 93 2.67 -11.71 -5.93
C ASP A 93 2.06 -12.22 -7.24
N GLN A 94 2.23 -13.52 -7.52
CA GLN A 94 1.72 -14.22 -8.69
C GLN A 94 0.92 -15.47 -8.26
N PRO A 95 -0.22 -15.78 -8.91
CA PRO A 95 -0.85 -15.00 -9.97
C PRO A 95 -1.41 -13.67 -9.45
N ALA A 96 -1.55 -12.70 -10.35
CA ALA A 96 -2.10 -11.38 -10.03
C ALA A 96 -3.51 -11.51 -9.42
N ARG A 97 -3.66 -11.16 -8.14
CA ARG A 97 -4.94 -11.14 -7.45
C ARG A 97 -5.15 -9.75 -6.83
N PRO A 98 -6.09 -8.94 -7.35
CA PRO A 98 -6.37 -7.63 -6.78
C PRO A 98 -7.02 -7.80 -5.41
N ILE A 99 -6.52 -7.06 -4.42
CA ILE A 99 -7.06 -7.03 -3.06
C ILE A 99 -8.40 -6.31 -3.01
N ARG A 100 -8.53 -5.20 -3.74
CA ARG A 100 -9.72 -4.42 -4.16
C ARG A 100 -9.28 -2.96 -4.46
N ASP A 101 -9.99 -1.97 -3.92
CA ASP A 101 -9.86 -0.54 -4.17
C ASP A 101 -8.45 0.00 -3.93
N PHE A 102 -8.14 1.09 -4.62
CA PHE A 102 -6.83 1.74 -4.60
C PHE A 102 -6.66 2.71 -3.41
N TYR A 103 -5.41 3.11 -3.17
CA TYR A 103 -4.99 3.89 -1.98
C TYR A 103 -5.21 3.16 -0.66
N PHE A 104 -5.01 1.84 -0.71
CA PHE A 104 -5.19 0.95 0.41
C PHE A 104 -4.19 1.22 1.55
N ARG A 105 -4.69 1.18 2.79
CA ARG A 105 -3.91 1.22 4.03
C ARG A 105 -4.35 0.08 4.92
N GLN A 106 -3.45 -0.86 5.19
CA GLN A 106 -3.68 -1.93 6.15
C GLN A 106 -3.40 -1.43 7.57
N PHE A 107 -4.16 -1.95 8.52
CA PHE A 107 -3.88 -1.79 9.94
C PHE A 107 -4.43 -2.98 10.73
N GLU A 108 -3.94 -3.18 11.95
CA GLU A 108 -4.40 -4.25 12.83
C GLU A 108 -5.00 -3.68 14.12
N VAL A 109 -6.11 -4.25 14.58
CA VAL A 109 -6.73 -3.92 15.86
C VAL A 109 -7.12 -5.23 16.56
N ASN A 110 -6.61 -5.46 17.77
CA ASN A 110 -6.90 -6.64 18.58
C ASN A 110 -6.74 -7.97 17.82
N GLY A 111 -5.65 -8.15 17.07
CA GLY A 111 -5.39 -9.36 16.28
C GLY A 111 -6.22 -9.49 15.00
N THR A 112 -7.07 -8.51 14.68
CA THR A 112 -7.86 -8.49 13.45
C THR A 112 -7.26 -7.51 12.45
N VAL A 113 -7.06 -7.96 11.21
CA VAL A 113 -6.55 -7.13 10.13
C VAL A 113 -7.68 -6.40 9.42
N TYR A 114 -7.50 -5.10 9.24
CA TYR A 114 -8.38 -4.21 8.51
C TYR A 114 -7.64 -3.51 7.38
N GLY A 115 -8.40 -3.00 6.43
CA GLY A 115 -7.90 -2.10 5.40
C GLY A 115 -8.85 -0.93 5.21
N ILE A 116 -8.32 0.23 4.86
CA ILE A 116 -9.13 1.35 4.33
C ILE A 116 -8.64 1.73 2.94
N ALA A 117 -9.56 1.96 2.01
CA ALA A 117 -9.25 2.37 0.65
C ALA A 117 -10.31 3.32 0.09
N LYS A 118 -10.02 3.92 -1.06
CA LYS A 118 -10.94 4.83 -1.75
C LYS A 118 -11.95 4.05 -2.58
N ASP A 119 -13.22 4.10 -2.18
CA ASP A 119 -14.35 3.50 -2.91
C ASP A 119 -14.79 4.42 -4.04
N SER A 120 -14.09 4.34 -5.18
CA SER A 120 -14.31 5.23 -6.32
C SER A 120 -14.43 6.68 -5.85
N ASN A 121 -15.38 7.47 -6.35
CA ASN A 121 -15.63 8.84 -5.87
C ASN A 121 -16.73 8.93 -4.78
N ASN A 122 -17.20 7.80 -4.26
CA ASN A 122 -18.24 7.79 -3.22
C ASN A 122 -17.69 8.18 -1.85
N GLY A 123 -16.54 7.60 -1.49
CA GLY A 123 -15.92 7.85 -0.20
C GLY A 123 -14.84 6.83 0.16
N GLY A 124 -14.69 6.57 1.44
CA GLY A 124 -13.86 5.51 1.96
C GLY A 124 -14.64 4.20 2.08
N VAL A 125 -13.90 3.10 2.11
CA VAL A 125 -14.45 1.80 2.48
C VAL A 125 -13.48 1.04 3.35
N LEU A 126 -14.04 0.35 4.35
CA LEU A 126 -13.30 -0.58 5.18
C LEU A 126 -13.29 -1.98 4.57
N TYR A 127 -12.25 -2.70 4.90
CA TYR A 127 -12.02 -4.09 4.57
C TYR A 127 -11.63 -4.83 5.84
N LYS A 128 -11.95 -6.12 5.92
CA LYS A 128 -11.49 -7.02 6.98
C LYS A 128 -10.84 -8.25 6.38
N SER A 129 -9.73 -8.68 6.97
CA SER A 129 -9.00 -9.89 6.62
C SER A 129 -8.70 -10.70 7.86
N ALA A 130 -8.68 -12.03 7.71
CA ALA A 130 -8.24 -12.95 8.75
C ALA A 130 -6.72 -13.22 8.70
N ASP A 131 -6.09 -13.06 7.52
CA ASP A 131 -4.68 -13.41 7.29
C ASP A 131 -3.78 -12.20 7.00
N GLY A 132 -4.36 -11.03 6.72
CA GLY A 132 -3.63 -9.83 6.31
C GLY A 132 -2.85 -10.02 5.01
N GLY A 133 -3.19 -11.03 4.21
CA GLY A 133 -2.58 -11.30 2.91
C GLY A 133 -3.33 -10.56 1.81
N ALA A 134 -3.83 -11.32 0.83
CA ALA A 134 -4.63 -10.77 -0.27
C ALA A 134 -6.15 -10.89 -0.04
N ASN A 135 -6.58 -11.60 1.01
CA ASN A 135 -7.96 -11.97 1.21
C ASN A 135 -8.67 -10.96 2.11
N PHE A 136 -9.42 -10.03 1.50
CA PHE A 136 -10.19 -9.02 2.22
C PHE A 136 -11.68 -9.07 1.84
N VAL A 137 -12.53 -8.99 2.87
CA VAL A 137 -13.98 -8.84 2.75
C VAL A 137 -14.33 -7.36 2.86
N LYS A 138 -15.09 -6.85 1.88
CA LYS A 138 -15.58 -5.46 1.88
C LYS A 138 -16.58 -5.27 3.02
N LEU A 139 -16.38 -4.25 3.83
CA LEU A 139 -17.29 -3.80 4.88
C LEU A 139 -18.10 -2.58 4.38
N PRO A 140 -19.06 -2.05 5.16
CA PRO A 140 -19.77 -0.84 4.78
C PRO A 140 -18.84 0.35 4.49
N GLY A 141 -19.27 1.20 3.57
CA GLY A 141 -18.60 2.45 3.25
C GLY A 141 -18.62 3.43 4.44
N LEU A 142 -17.60 4.27 4.51
CA LEU A 142 -17.42 5.32 5.53
C LEU A 142 -16.76 6.55 4.90
N LEU A 143 -16.70 7.67 5.63
CA LEU A 143 -15.99 8.88 5.20
C LEU A 143 -16.42 9.31 3.77
N PRO A 144 -17.62 9.90 3.62
CA PRO A 144 -18.09 10.39 2.33
C PRO A 144 -17.06 11.30 1.66
N ARG A 145 -16.90 11.16 0.34
CA ARG A 145 -15.96 11.94 -0.48
C ARG A 145 -14.48 11.79 -0.10
N MET A 146 -14.09 10.77 0.67
CA MET A 146 -12.70 10.46 0.96
C MET A 146 -11.86 10.30 -0.31
N ARG A 147 -10.69 10.96 -0.34
CA ARG A 147 -9.70 10.85 -1.41
C ARG A 147 -8.46 10.06 -1.00
N HIS A 148 -7.86 10.33 0.16
CA HIS A 148 -6.76 9.56 0.72
C HIS A 148 -6.99 9.40 2.21
N ALA A 149 -6.41 8.35 2.80
CA ALA A 149 -6.46 8.11 4.23
C ALA A 149 -5.06 7.84 4.81
N ALA A 150 -4.92 8.18 6.09
CA ALA A 150 -3.87 7.69 6.97
C ALA A 150 -4.53 7.16 8.26
N VAL A 151 -3.87 6.18 8.89
CA VAL A 151 -4.42 5.45 10.04
C VAL A 151 -3.48 5.55 11.23
N LEU A 152 -4.03 5.80 12.40
CA LEU A 152 -3.34 5.72 13.69
C LEU A 152 -4.12 4.78 14.61
N VAL A 153 -3.47 3.71 15.07
CA VAL A 153 -4.04 2.75 16.02
C VAL A 153 -3.56 3.08 17.43
N LEU A 154 -4.50 3.24 18.36
CA LEU A 154 -4.28 3.59 19.78
C LEU A 154 -4.98 2.55 20.66
N GLY A 155 -4.30 1.41 20.89
CA GLY A 155 -4.90 0.26 21.56
C GLY A 155 -6.09 -0.27 20.76
N SER A 156 -7.29 -0.21 21.33
CA SER A 156 -8.54 -0.60 20.66
C SER A 156 -9.20 0.51 19.85
N ARG A 157 -8.63 1.73 19.83
CA ARG A 157 -9.16 2.88 19.07
C ARG A 157 -8.40 3.07 17.76
N VAL A 158 -9.11 3.48 16.73
CA VAL A 158 -8.54 3.84 15.43
C VAL A 158 -8.91 5.28 15.10
N VAL A 159 -7.90 6.09 14.78
CA VAL A 159 -8.07 7.45 14.27
C VAL A 159 -7.75 7.45 12.79
N LEU A 160 -8.71 7.90 11.99
CA LEU A 160 -8.58 8.02 10.54
C LEU A 160 -8.42 9.49 10.17
N PHE A 161 -7.35 9.80 9.46
CA PHE A 161 -7.14 11.11 8.84
C PHE A 161 -7.46 10.98 7.37
N HIS A 162 -8.20 11.93 6.80
CA HIS A 162 -8.51 11.89 5.38
C HIS A 162 -8.51 13.27 4.71
N THR A 163 -8.30 13.25 3.40
CA THR A 163 -8.62 14.37 2.50
C THR A 163 -9.95 14.09 1.80
N SER A 164 -10.67 15.13 1.38
CA SER A 164 -11.91 14.98 0.62
C SER A 164 -11.79 15.57 -0.79
N ILE A 165 -12.49 14.97 -1.75
CA ILE A 165 -12.76 15.57 -3.07
C ILE A 165 -14.07 16.32 -3.05
#